data_AF-A0A848ZRQ8-F1
#
_entry.id   AF-A0A848ZRQ8-F1
#
_cell.length_a   1.000
_cell.length_b   1.000
_cell.length_c   1.000
_cell.angle_alpha   90.00
_cell.angle_beta   90.00
_cell.angle_gamma   90.00
#
_symmetry.space_group_name_H-M   'P 1'
#
loop_
_entity.id
_entity.type
_entity.pdbx_description
1 polymer ?
#
loop_
_entity_poly.entity_id
_entity_poly.type
_entity_poly.pdbx_seq_one_letter_code
_entity_poly.pdbx_strand_id
1 'polypeptide(L)'
;MMKNLLPILVCLVMFACKEQKTDKSKEAVAVETTDTPQQWLTFEGSDKNAKHVVLISGDEEYRSEESMPQLAKILSEHHGFNCTVLFAQDPAKPGIIDANYVKNIPGLEALDTADLMIIATRFRALPDSQMKHIDDYLRAGKPVIGLRTATHAFNFKKDDVSNYKHYGNSYKGDKTE
;
A
#
# COMPACT_ATOMS: atom_id res chain seq x y z
N MET A 1 17.22 -7.73 -82.12
CA MET A 1 16.20 -8.81 -82.20
C MET A 1 16.51 -9.81 -81.10
N MET A 2 15.56 -10.03 -80.19
CA MET A 2 15.70 -10.85 -78.96
C MET A 2 16.18 -12.29 -79.22
N LYS A 3 16.93 -12.83 -78.25
CA LYS A 3 16.79 -14.22 -77.74
C LYS A 3 17.75 -14.49 -76.57
N ASN A 4 17.17 -14.94 -75.43
CA ASN A 4 17.58 -16.09 -74.60
C ASN A 4 17.17 -15.86 -73.14
N LEU A 5 16.14 -16.57 -72.63
CA LEU A 5 16.11 -17.94 -72.07
C LEU A 5 16.61 -18.01 -70.60
N LEU A 6 15.63 -18.20 -69.70
CA LEU A 6 15.68 -18.65 -68.28
C LEU A 6 16.49 -19.98 -68.15
N PRO A 7 17.01 -20.47 -66.98
CA PRO A 7 16.40 -20.31 -65.65
C PRO A 7 17.25 -20.39 -64.35
N ILE A 8 16.58 -19.97 -63.26
CA ILE A 8 16.57 -20.42 -61.85
C ILE A 8 17.55 -21.55 -61.45
N LEU A 9 18.44 -21.24 -60.49
CA LEU A 9 19.15 -22.16 -59.59
C LEU A 9 19.15 -21.53 -58.18
N VAL A 10 18.12 -21.79 -57.37
CA VAL A 10 18.12 -22.72 -56.22
C VAL A 10 19.36 -22.64 -55.34
N CYS A 11 19.12 -22.16 -54.11
CA CYS A 11 19.79 -22.44 -52.83
C CYS A 11 21.32 -22.45 -52.79
N LEU A 12 21.92 -21.72 -51.84
CA LEU A 12 22.51 -22.33 -50.63
C LEU A 12 23.19 -21.26 -49.77
N VAL A 13 22.68 -21.09 -48.55
CA VAL A 13 23.42 -20.74 -47.31
C VAL A 13 24.08 -19.36 -47.25
N MET A 14 23.76 -18.63 -46.17
CA MET A 14 24.61 -17.73 -45.38
C MET A 14 23.80 -16.53 -44.91
N PHE A 15 22.85 -16.69 -43.98
CA PHE A 15 22.68 -15.67 -42.93
C PHE A 15 22.25 -16.37 -41.66
N ALA A 16 23.27 -16.60 -40.84
CA ALA A 16 23.19 -17.15 -39.51
C ALA A 16 22.34 -16.28 -38.58
N CYS A 17 21.75 -16.94 -37.59
CA CYS A 17 20.91 -16.39 -36.54
C CYS A 17 21.44 -15.07 -35.94
N LYS A 18 20.52 -14.12 -35.76
CA LYS A 18 20.55 -13.21 -34.62
C LYS A 18 19.14 -13.12 -34.06
N GLU A 19 18.90 -13.86 -32.97
CA GLU A 19 17.76 -13.65 -32.09
C GLU A 19 17.81 -12.19 -31.59
N GLN A 20 16.76 -11.42 -31.86
CA GLN A 20 16.55 -10.15 -31.20
C GLN A 20 15.94 -10.42 -29.82
N LYS A 21 16.81 -10.55 -28.83
CA LYS A 21 16.44 -10.43 -27.42
C LYS A 21 15.99 -8.98 -27.19
N THR A 22 14.69 -8.79 -27.05
CA THR A 22 14.11 -7.51 -26.62
C THR A 22 14.42 -7.34 -25.14
N ASP A 23 15.52 -6.63 -24.85
CA ASP A 23 15.75 -6.09 -23.52
C ASP A 23 14.65 -5.06 -23.23
N LYS A 24 13.68 -5.45 -22.41
CA LYS A 24 12.87 -4.50 -21.67
C LYS A 24 13.81 -3.78 -20.71
N SER A 25 14.37 -2.66 -21.16
CA SER A 25 14.97 -1.67 -20.29
C SER A 25 13.92 -1.30 -19.24
N LYS A 26 14.16 -1.73 -18.00
CA LYS A 26 13.51 -1.17 -16.83
C LYS A 26 13.69 0.33 -16.89
N GLU A 27 12.60 1.04 -17.14
CA GLU A 27 12.54 2.47 -16.99
C GLU A 27 12.91 2.77 -15.53
N ALA A 28 14.06 3.39 -15.33
CA ALA A 28 14.49 3.82 -14.02
C ALA A 28 13.48 4.86 -13.55
N VAL A 29 12.75 4.54 -12.48
CA VAL A 29 11.90 5.49 -11.77
C VAL A 29 12.80 6.67 -11.40
N ALA A 30 12.59 7.80 -12.06
CA ALA A 30 13.23 9.04 -11.69
C ALA A 30 12.77 9.37 -10.26
N VAL A 31 13.69 9.27 -9.31
CA VAL A 31 13.44 9.73 -7.94
C VAL A 31 13.42 11.25 -8.01
N GLU A 32 12.23 11.82 -8.19
CA GLU A 32 12.03 13.25 -7.94
C GLU A 32 12.36 13.49 -6.46
N THR A 33 13.45 14.22 -6.21
CA THR A 33 13.85 14.63 -4.87
C THR A 33 12.93 15.76 -4.41
N THR A 34 11.74 15.40 -3.95
CA THR A 34 10.96 16.27 -3.07
C THR A 34 11.68 16.31 -1.72
N ASP A 35 12.00 17.51 -1.22
CA ASP A 35 12.65 17.73 0.09
C ASP A 35 11.77 17.29 1.28
N THR A 36 10.51 16.94 1.00
CA THR A 36 9.60 16.34 1.98
C THR A 36 9.83 14.82 2.03
N PRO A 37 10.14 14.24 3.21
CA PRO A 37 10.31 12.81 3.36
C PRO A 37 9.05 12.05 2.95
N GLN A 38 9.20 11.02 2.12
CA GLN A 38 8.09 10.15 1.75
C GLN A 38 7.64 9.33 2.97
N GLN A 39 6.43 9.58 3.46
CA GLN A 39 5.91 8.95 4.68
C GLN A 39 5.01 7.73 4.42
N TRP A 40 4.64 7.45 3.19
CA TRP A 40 3.83 6.30 2.80
C TRP A 40 4.17 5.84 1.38
N LEU A 41 3.73 4.64 1.02
CA LEU A 41 3.86 4.12 -0.34
C LEU A 41 2.53 4.22 -1.07
N THR A 42 2.59 4.54 -2.36
CA THR A 42 1.45 4.46 -3.28
C THR A 42 1.76 3.47 -4.39
N PHE A 43 0.76 2.69 -4.79
CA PHE A 43 0.83 1.78 -5.92
C PHE A 43 -0.37 2.05 -6.80
N GLU A 44 -0.11 2.46 -8.04
CA GLU A 44 -1.16 2.79 -9.01
C GLU A 44 -1.80 1.51 -9.57
N GLY A 45 -3.12 1.53 -9.68
CA GLY A 45 -3.92 0.49 -10.28
C GLY A 45 -3.94 0.55 -11.81
N SER A 46 -4.89 -0.16 -12.41
CA SER A 46 -4.97 -0.30 -13.88
C SER A 46 -5.62 0.87 -14.59
N ASP A 47 -6.44 1.68 -13.90
CA ASP A 47 -7.15 2.80 -14.50
C ASP A 47 -7.51 3.92 -13.50
N LYS A 48 -7.99 5.06 -14.04
CA LYS A 48 -8.30 6.28 -13.28
C LYS A 48 -9.49 6.15 -12.31
N ASN A 49 -10.33 5.14 -12.47
CA ASN A 49 -11.49 4.84 -11.63
C ASN A 49 -11.25 3.62 -10.73
N ALA A 50 -10.00 3.13 -10.66
CA ALA A 50 -9.61 2.04 -9.80
C ALA A 50 -10.00 2.33 -8.34
N LYS A 51 -10.60 1.32 -7.69
CA LYS A 51 -10.98 1.40 -6.29
C LYS A 51 -9.75 1.60 -5.40
N HIS A 52 -9.91 2.41 -4.37
CA HIS A 52 -8.81 2.80 -3.48
C HIS A 52 -8.78 1.96 -2.20
N VAL A 53 -7.69 1.24 -2.00
CA VAL A 53 -7.42 0.41 -0.83
C VAL A 53 -6.37 1.10 0.04
N VAL A 54 -6.69 1.33 1.31
CA VAL A 54 -5.72 1.83 2.29
C VAL A 54 -5.30 0.68 3.19
N LEU A 55 -4.00 0.41 3.22
CA LEU A 55 -3.37 -0.64 4.01
C LEU A 55 -2.62 0.01 5.18
N ILE A 56 -3.08 -0.22 6.40
CA ILE A 56 -2.54 0.39 7.62
C ILE A 56 -1.64 -0.63 8.32
N SER A 57 -0.33 -0.40 8.31
CA SER A 57 0.65 -1.18 9.08
C SER A 57 0.91 -0.55 10.46
N GLY A 58 1.45 -1.35 11.37
CA GLY A 58 1.67 -0.99 12.77
C GLY A 58 1.57 -2.17 13.75
N ASP A 59 1.69 -3.39 13.25
CA ASP A 59 1.93 -4.62 14.00
C ASP A 59 3.42 -4.99 13.84
N GLU A 60 4.19 -4.72 14.90
CA GLU A 60 5.60 -5.04 15.02
C GLU A 60 5.86 -6.54 15.20
N GLU A 61 4.90 -7.28 15.78
CA GLU A 61 5.04 -8.70 16.10
C GLU A 61 5.05 -9.54 14.81
N TYR A 62 4.25 -9.14 13.82
CA TYR A 62 4.14 -9.82 12.52
C TYR A 62 4.73 -9.04 11.34
N ARG A 63 5.56 -8.01 11.61
CA ARG A 63 6.27 -7.22 10.58
C ARG A 63 5.32 -6.69 9.49
N SER A 64 4.21 -6.09 9.91
CA SER A 64 3.20 -5.55 8.98
C SER A 64 3.79 -4.53 7.99
N GLU A 65 4.84 -3.81 8.37
CA GLU A 65 5.57 -2.88 7.51
C GLU A 65 6.27 -3.55 6.32
N GLU A 66 6.53 -4.86 6.37
CA GLU A 66 7.08 -5.62 5.25
C GLU A 66 5.98 -6.28 4.41
N SER A 67 4.95 -6.82 5.08
CA SER A 67 3.89 -7.57 4.40
C SER A 67 2.88 -6.67 3.67
N MET A 68 2.54 -5.50 4.22
CA MET A 68 1.56 -4.59 3.61
C MET A 68 2.03 -4.02 2.27
N PRO A 69 3.30 -3.58 2.08
CA PRO A 69 3.81 -3.20 0.76
C PRO A 69 3.71 -4.31 -0.28
N GLN A 70 4.05 -5.54 0.10
CA GLN A 70 3.97 -6.68 -0.83
C GLN A 70 2.53 -7.01 -1.19
N LEU A 71 1.60 -6.94 -0.22
CA LEU A 71 0.17 -7.12 -0.49
C LEU A 71 -0.37 -6.02 -1.39
N ALA A 72 -0.04 -4.75 -1.13
CA ALA A 72 -0.44 -3.62 -1.94
C ALA A 72 0.01 -3.77 -3.39
N LYS A 73 1.27 -4.19 -3.62
CA LYS A 73 1.79 -4.49 -4.95
C LYS A 73 1.00 -5.60 -5.65
N ILE A 74 0.65 -6.67 -4.94
CA ILE A 74 -0.16 -7.76 -5.52
C ILE A 74 -1.55 -7.23 -5.90
N LEU A 75 -2.19 -6.44 -5.02
CA LEU A 75 -3.50 -5.85 -5.25
C LEU A 75 -3.48 -4.88 -6.44
N SER A 76 -2.44 -4.06 -6.58
CA SER A 76 -2.32 -3.12 -7.69
C SER A 76 -2.01 -3.85 -9.02
N GLU A 77 -1.03 -4.75 -9.04
CA GLU A 77 -0.57 -5.40 -10.28
C GLU A 77 -1.54 -6.47 -10.80
N HIS A 78 -2.21 -7.22 -9.91
CA HIS A 78 -3.07 -8.34 -10.32
C HIS A 78 -4.56 -8.03 -10.27
N HIS A 79 -4.97 -7.05 -9.47
CA HIS A 79 -6.38 -6.68 -9.29
C HIS A 79 -6.70 -5.25 -9.69
N GLY A 80 -5.69 -4.45 -10.08
CA GLY A 80 -5.90 -3.11 -10.63
C GLY A 80 -6.33 -2.07 -9.60
N PHE A 81 -6.16 -2.32 -8.31
CA PHE A 81 -6.53 -1.36 -7.25
C PHE A 81 -5.47 -0.29 -7.05
N ASN A 82 -5.91 0.95 -6.79
CA ASN A 82 -5.03 1.96 -6.22
C ASN A 82 -4.78 1.60 -4.76
N CYS A 83 -3.53 1.54 -4.33
CA CYS A 83 -3.19 1.16 -2.96
C CYS A 83 -2.33 2.24 -2.29
N THR A 84 -2.67 2.58 -1.05
CA THR A 84 -1.83 3.42 -0.18
C THR A 84 -1.44 2.62 1.05
N VAL A 85 -0.14 2.54 1.35
CA VAL A 85 0.38 1.81 2.52
C VAL A 85 0.91 2.81 3.55
N LEU A 86 0.31 2.79 4.73
CA LEU A 86 0.64 3.67 5.84
C LEU A 86 1.48 2.93 6.88
N PHE A 87 2.37 3.64 7.57
CA PHE A 87 3.33 3.07 8.51
C PHE A 87 3.36 3.78 9.85
N ALA A 88 3.61 3.04 10.92
CA ALA A 88 3.97 3.61 12.20
C ALA A 88 5.34 4.33 12.11
N GLN A 89 5.42 5.55 12.63
CA GLN A 89 6.61 6.40 12.55
C GLN A 89 6.74 7.30 13.78
N ASP A 90 7.96 7.56 14.21
CA ASP A 90 8.24 8.68 15.10
C ASP A 90 8.09 10.01 14.33
N PRO A 91 7.20 10.94 14.74
CA PRO A 91 7.07 12.25 14.11
C PRO A 91 8.37 13.06 14.06
N ALA A 92 9.33 12.79 14.96
CA ALA A 92 10.65 13.44 14.94
C ALA A 92 11.55 12.95 13.79
N LYS A 93 11.17 11.85 13.11
CA LYS A 93 11.91 11.21 12.01
C LYS A 93 10.97 10.81 10.87
N PRO A 94 10.31 11.78 10.21
CA PRO A 94 9.36 11.49 9.15
C PRO A 94 10.01 10.69 8.01
N GLY A 95 9.28 9.71 7.49
CA GLY A 95 9.75 8.82 6.41
C GLY A 95 10.60 7.64 6.87
N ILE A 96 10.96 7.58 8.16
CA ILE A 96 11.61 6.42 8.76
C ILE A 96 10.56 5.59 9.50
N ILE A 97 10.35 4.36 9.02
CA ILE A 97 9.43 3.41 9.65
C ILE A 97 9.94 3.04 11.05
N ASP A 98 9.08 3.18 12.04
CA ASP A 98 9.30 2.69 13.41
C ASP A 98 8.06 1.91 13.85
N ALA A 99 8.11 0.59 13.67
CA ALA A 99 7.02 -0.31 14.04
C ALA A 99 6.71 -0.29 15.55
N ASN A 100 7.65 0.10 16.40
CA ASN A 100 7.45 0.19 17.84
C ASN A 100 6.86 1.54 18.27
N TYR A 101 6.82 2.54 17.38
CA TYR A 101 6.17 3.81 17.69
C TYR A 101 4.64 3.66 17.63
N VAL A 102 4.00 3.73 18.79
CA VAL A 102 2.56 3.38 18.92
C VAL A 102 1.60 4.56 18.71
N LYS A 103 2.11 5.79 18.58
CA LYS A 103 1.30 7.03 18.68
C LYS A 103 1.18 7.84 17.39
N ASN A 104 1.62 7.31 16.25
CA ASN A 104 1.57 8.07 15.01
C ASN A 104 1.63 7.16 13.79
N ILE A 105 0.66 7.34 12.89
CA ILE A 105 0.63 6.78 11.54
C ILE A 105 0.21 7.92 10.60
N PRO A 106 1.14 8.60 9.90
CA PRO A 106 0.80 9.68 8.98
C PRO A 106 0.04 9.14 7.75
N GLY A 107 -0.78 10.01 7.12
CA GLY A 107 -1.52 9.68 5.90
C GLY A 107 -2.89 9.03 6.11
N LEU A 108 -3.40 8.99 7.35
CA LEU A 108 -4.71 8.39 7.67
C LEU A 108 -5.89 9.11 7.01
N GLU A 109 -5.73 10.37 6.60
CA GLU A 109 -6.67 11.11 5.77
C GLU A 109 -6.98 10.43 4.42
N ALA A 110 -6.10 9.52 3.96
CA ALA A 110 -6.39 8.67 2.80
C ALA A 110 -7.66 7.82 2.96
N LEU A 111 -8.09 7.55 4.20
CA LEU A 111 -9.34 6.82 4.49
C LEU A 111 -10.59 7.60 4.06
N ASP A 112 -10.52 8.93 4.01
CA ASP A 112 -11.67 9.78 3.69
C ASP A 112 -12.25 9.43 2.30
N THR A 113 -11.37 9.08 1.35
CA THR A 113 -11.72 8.66 -0.02
C THR A 113 -11.62 7.16 -0.27
N ALA A 114 -11.13 6.37 0.68
CA ALA A 114 -10.90 4.95 0.49
C ALA A 114 -12.22 4.16 0.29
N ASP A 115 -12.16 3.12 -0.55
CA ASP A 115 -13.22 2.14 -0.75
C ASP A 115 -13.06 0.90 0.14
N LEU A 116 -11.83 0.59 0.59
CA LEU A 116 -11.50 -0.53 1.48
C LEU A 116 -10.38 -0.16 2.46
N MET A 117 -10.58 -0.47 3.74
CA MET A 117 -9.52 -0.45 4.75
C MET A 117 -9.01 -1.86 5.03
N ILE A 118 -7.71 -2.08 4.88
CA ILE A 118 -7.01 -3.26 5.39
C ILE A 118 -6.16 -2.81 6.57
N ILE A 119 -6.39 -3.38 7.75
CA ILE A 119 -5.69 -2.98 8.98
C ILE A 119 -4.94 -4.16 9.59
N ALA A 120 -3.64 -3.96 9.80
CA ALA A 120 -2.72 -4.89 10.44
C ALA A 120 -1.91 -4.13 11.50
N THR A 121 -2.62 -3.68 12.54
CA THR A 121 -2.05 -2.90 13.65
C THR A 121 -2.21 -3.65 14.96
N ARG A 122 -1.34 -3.30 15.93
CA ARG A 122 -1.36 -3.86 17.28
C ARG A 122 -1.09 -2.77 18.30
N PHE A 123 -1.95 -2.66 19.31
CA PHE A 123 -1.76 -1.80 20.48
C PHE A 123 -1.39 -0.33 20.16
N ARG A 124 -1.91 0.23 19.07
CA ARG A 124 -1.73 1.65 18.77
C ARG A 124 -2.53 2.51 19.76
N ALA A 125 -2.01 3.67 20.08
CA ALA A 125 -2.68 4.70 20.88
C ALA A 125 -2.57 6.02 20.11
N LEU A 126 -3.22 6.06 18.95
CA LEU A 126 -3.15 7.18 18.02
C LEU A 126 -3.86 8.42 18.60
N PRO A 127 -3.39 9.63 18.29
CA PRO A 127 -4.06 10.86 18.69
C PRO A 127 -5.45 10.95 18.07
N ASP A 128 -6.35 11.69 18.71
CA ASP A 128 -7.74 11.84 18.28
C ASP A 128 -7.88 12.37 16.85
N SER A 129 -6.96 13.23 16.39
CA SER A 129 -6.94 13.72 15.01
C SER A 129 -6.73 12.60 13.99
N GLN A 130 -5.94 11.57 14.33
CA GLN A 130 -5.72 10.40 13.48
C GLN A 130 -6.85 9.38 13.62
N MET A 131 -7.30 9.13 14.86
CA MET A 131 -8.43 8.21 15.09
C MET A 131 -9.72 8.67 14.42
N LYS A 132 -9.92 9.98 14.26
CA LYS A 132 -11.11 10.53 13.58
C LYS A 132 -11.30 9.95 12.18
N HIS A 133 -10.24 9.82 11.38
CA HIS A 133 -10.34 9.26 10.03
C HIS A 133 -10.76 7.78 10.05
N ILE A 134 -10.30 7.02 11.05
CA ILE A 134 -10.68 5.62 11.24
C ILE A 134 -12.15 5.54 11.69
N ASP A 135 -12.57 6.36 12.65
CA ASP A 135 -13.95 6.40 13.14
C ASP A 135 -14.94 6.81 12.03
N ASP A 136 -14.62 7.86 11.28
CA ASP A 136 -15.45 8.33 10.16
C ASP A 136 -15.59 7.23 9.08
N TYR A 137 -14.50 6.53 8.75
CA TYR A 137 -14.52 5.41 7.81
C TYR A 137 -15.46 4.29 8.27
N LEU A 138 -15.36 3.91 9.56
CA LEU A 138 -16.18 2.85 10.16
C LEU A 138 -17.66 3.26 10.26
N ARG A 139 -17.94 4.50 10.67
CA ARG A 139 -19.31 5.06 10.74
C ARG A 139 -19.98 5.17 9.37
N ALA A 140 -19.20 5.32 8.30
CA ALA A 140 -19.71 5.27 6.93
C ALA A 140 -20.13 3.85 6.49
N GLY A 141 -19.88 2.81 7.31
CA GLY A 141 -20.27 1.42 7.00
C GLY A 141 -19.47 0.80 5.85
N LYS A 142 -18.27 1.32 5.58
CA LYS A 142 -17.41 0.84 4.50
C LYS A 142 -16.72 -0.48 4.86
N PRO A 143 -16.33 -1.32 3.86
CA PRO A 143 -15.70 -2.62 4.11
C PRO A 143 -14.37 -2.54 4.86
N VAL A 144 -14.13 -3.49 5.77
CA VAL A 144 -12.87 -3.60 6.53
C VAL A 144 -12.35 -5.03 6.52
N ILE A 145 -11.04 -5.18 6.33
CA ILE A 145 -10.32 -6.44 6.54
C ILE A 145 -9.31 -6.24 7.67
N GLY A 146 -9.53 -6.90 8.80
CA GLY A 146 -8.56 -6.99 9.89
C GLY A 146 -7.66 -8.20 9.73
N LEU A 147 -6.35 -8.00 9.83
CA LEU A 147 -5.36 -9.08 9.72
C LEU A 147 -4.69 -9.35 11.08
N ARG A 148 -4.54 -10.64 11.41
CA ARG A 148 -3.82 -11.11 12.60
C ARG A 148 -4.28 -10.41 13.88
N THR A 149 -3.43 -9.59 14.49
CA THR A 149 -3.66 -8.98 15.80
C THR A 149 -4.57 -7.74 15.73
N ALA A 150 -5.20 -7.45 14.59
CA ALA A 150 -6.15 -6.34 14.43
C ALA A 150 -7.35 -6.38 15.41
N THR A 151 -7.67 -7.53 16.01
CA THR A 151 -8.61 -7.62 17.14
C THR A 151 -8.15 -6.86 18.38
N HIS A 152 -6.87 -6.49 18.41
CA HIS A 152 -6.17 -5.74 19.44
C HIS A 152 -5.51 -4.48 18.84
N ALA A 153 -6.06 -3.94 17.75
CA ALA A 153 -5.50 -2.83 16.98
C ALA A 153 -5.12 -1.62 17.85
N PHE A 154 -5.97 -1.29 18.84
CA PHE A 154 -5.79 -0.14 19.71
C PHE A 154 -5.69 -0.52 21.18
N ASN A 155 -4.87 0.20 21.92
CA ASN A 155 -4.67 0.02 23.36
C ASN A 155 -4.51 1.37 24.05
N PHE A 156 -5.63 2.01 24.33
CA PHE A 156 -5.68 3.23 25.14
C PHE A 156 -5.65 2.86 26.63
N LYS A 157 -4.67 3.40 27.35
CA LYS A 157 -4.56 3.25 28.80
C LYS A 157 -5.65 4.06 29.52
N LYS A 158 -5.92 3.70 30.77
CA LYS A 158 -6.92 4.38 31.61
C LYS A 158 -6.71 5.91 31.64
N ASP A 159 -5.45 6.33 31.77
CA ASP A 159 -5.06 7.73 31.94
C ASP A 159 -4.82 8.46 30.62
N ASP A 160 -4.94 7.79 29.46
CA ASP A 160 -4.85 8.48 28.17
C ASP A 160 -6.03 9.46 28.04
N VAL A 161 -5.83 10.60 27.39
CA VAL A 161 -6.91 11.54 27.07
C VAL A 161 -7.27 11.34 25.61
N SER A 162 -8.33 10.56 25.34
CA SER A 162 -8.81 10.27 24.00
C SER A 162 -10.32 10.07 24.01
N ASN A 163 -11.00 10.59 22.99
CA ASN A 163 -12.43 10.34 22.74
C ASN A 163 -12.69 8.93 22.18
N TYR A 164 -11.65 8.22 21.76
CA TYR A 164 -11.73 6.95 21.04
C TYR A 164 -11.35 5.73 21.90
N LYS A 165 -11.36 5.85 23.23
CA LYS A 165 -11.05 4.75 24.16
C LYS A 165 -11.90 3.49 23.95
N HIS A 166 -13.10 3.63 23.40
CA HIS A 166 -14.01 2.51 23.11
C HIS A 166 -13.48 1.55 22.04
N TYR A 167 -12.53 1.97 21.20
CA TYR A 167 -11.80 1.11 20.28
C TYR A 167 -10.71 0.26 20.96
N GLY A 168 -10.39 0.53 22.22
CA GLY A 168 -9.35 -0.20 22.95
C GLY A 168 -9.70 -1.68 23.11
N ASN A 169 -8.71 -2.56 22.91
CA ASN A 169 -8.85 -4.01 23.01
C ASN A 169 -9.34 -4.52 24.39
N SER A 170 -9.19 -3.70 25.43
CA SER A 170 -9.59 -3.99 26.80
C SER A 170 -10.75 -3.10 27.27
N TYR A 171 -11.50 -2.48 26.35
CA TYR A 171 -12.63 -1.64 26.70
C TYR A 171 -13.73 -2.46 27.40
N LYS A 172 -14.09 -2.03 28.61
CA LYS A 172 -15.13 -2.65 29.45
C LYS A 172 -16.28 -1.67 29.78
N GLY A 173 -16.32 -0.52 29.10
CA GLY A 173 -17.38 0.46 29.28
C GLY A 173 -18.65 0.06 28.54
N ASP A 174 -19.71 0.82 28.77
CA ASP A 174 -20.97 0.63 28.05
C ASP A 174 -20.74 0.89 26.56
N LYS A 175 -21.36 0.07 25.70
CA LYS A 175 -21.43 0.38 24.27
C LYS A 175 -22.29 1.61 24.07
N THR A 176 -21.65 2.77 23.94
CA THR A 176 -22.30 4.01 23.54
C THR A 176 -22.05 4.22 22.04
N GLU A 177 -22.78 3.47 21.21
CA GLU A 177 -22.83 3.70 19.76
C GLU A 177 -24.03 4.58 19.41
#